data_AF-A0A8J4A645-F1
#
_entry.id   AF-A0A8J4A645-F1
#
_cell.length_a   1.000
_cell.length_b   1.000
_cell.length_c   1.000
_cell.angle_alpha   90.00
_cell.angle_beta   90.00
_cell.angle_gamma   90.00
#
_symmetry.space_group_name_H-M   'P 1'
#
loop_
_entity.id
_entity.type
_entity.pdbx_description
1 polymer ?
#
loop_
_entity_poly.entity_id
_entity_poly.type
_entity_poly.pdbx_seq_one_letter_code
_entity_poly.pdbx_strand_id
1 'polypeptide(L)'
;MSSSTTHVNRAQPGPISFHFMSNCATFTPLKVNADHRLNRSRTIDDPPVRRIVCLVAGSGYSSIMGTVTDAWADIERWLARHAPRSAALLAGPADAAAIAAAEARLGLAFPPELVESLSRHNGLTQWDNLFPGHPPLSVDGIVEHYEMCLEIDEDEGDYHDTLDEGEEPWWHELWLPFSQIDGDSQIFDLRPGPGHGRLGTAVHDNSGDFTHAWPSLGAYLADTAGALLRGGGADGNSNDGRRYWVPYLTPESTLWWSSAGETHLNGKPLRPAPVEVSTCCFRSV
;
A
#
# COMPACT_ATOMS: atom_id res chain seq x y z
N MET A 1 -26.40 10.81 -63.60
CA MET A 1 -24.99 10.51 -63.28
C MET A 1 -24.60 11.45 -62.15
N SER A 2 -24.79 10.98 -60.92
CA SER A 2 -24.47 11.72 -59.70
C SER A 2 -23.06 11.36 -59.26
N SER A 3 -22.26 12.35 -58.87
CA SER A 3 -21.00 12.11 -58.16
C SER A 3 -20.98 12.98 -56.91
N SER A 4 -21.14 12.30 -55.78
CA SER A 4 -20.97 12.81 -54.44
C SER A 4 -19.47 12.90 -54.13
N THR A 5 -19.03 14.04 -53.59
CA THR A 5 -17.72 14.16 -52.93
C THR A 5 -17.95 14.30 -51.44
N THR A 6 -17.45 13.32 -50.68
CA THR A 6 -17.56 13.23 -49.23
C THR A 6 -16.46 14.06 -48.57
N HIS A 7 -16.82 15.09 -47.81
CA HIS A 7 -15.91 15.72 -46.84
C HIS A 7 -16.15 15.08 -45.46
N VAL A 8 -15.13 14.37 -44.95
CA VAL A 8 -15.09 13.86 -43.58
C VAL A 8 -14.61 14.99 -42.69
N ASN A 9 -15.48 15.47 -41.79
CA ASN A 9 -15.13 16.47 -40.79
C ASN A 9 -14.75 15.75 -39.48
N ARG A 10 -13.52 16.00 -39.00
CA ARG A 10 -12.92 15.38 -37.82
C ARG A 10 -13.43 16.13 -36.59
N ALA A 11 -14.27 15.50 -35.78
CA ALA A 11 -14.74 16.07 -34.51
C ALA A 11 -13.62 16.01 -33.46
N GLN A 12 -13.30 17.15 -32.85
CA GLN A 12 -12.52 17.22 -31.61
C GLN A 12 -13.46 16.93 -30.42
N PRO A 13 -13.08 16.09 -29.46
CA PRO A 13 -13.80 16.02 -28.18
C PRO A 13 -13.36 17.18 -27.28
N GLY A 14 -14.35 17.90 -26.75
CA GLY A 14 -14.18 18.99 -25.78
C GLY A 14 -13.81 18.48 -24.37
N PRO A 15 -13.55 19.40 -23.43
CA PRO A 15 -13.01 19.06 -22.11
C PRO A 15 -14.04 18.33 -21.25
N ILE A 16 -13.57 17.29 -20.54
CA ILE A 16 -14.33 16.58 -19.51
C ILE A 16 -14.23 17.42 -18.23
N SER A 17 -15.34 17.99 -17.78
CA SER A 17 -15.45 18.63 -16.48
C SER A 17 -15.70 17.57 -15.41
N PHE A 18 -14.81 17.48 -14.41
CA PHE A 18 -15.07 16.75 -13.17
C PHE A 18 -15.94 17.60 -12.25
N HIS A 19 -17.10 17.08 -11.85
CA HIS A 19 -17.94 17.67 -10.81
C HIS A 19 -17.47 17.15 -9.44
N PHE A 20 -16.83 18.03 -8.66
CA PHE A 20 -16.68 17.86 -7.22
C PHE A 20 -18.05 18.00 -6.56
N MET A 21 -18.55 16.94 -5.92
CA MET A 21 -19.65 17.06 -4.96
C MET A 21 -19.06 17.27 -3.56
N SER A 22 -18.91 18.54 -3.19
CA SER A 22 -18.71 18.95 -1.82
C SER A 22 -20.02 18.78 -1.06
N ASN A 23 -20.07 17.85 -0.10
CA ASN A 23 -21.21 17.71 0.81
C ASN A 23 -20.78 18.17 2.21
N CYS A 24 -20.96 19.48 2.46
CA CYS A 24 -20.93 20.07 3.79
C CYS A 24 -22.07 19.51 4.65
N ALA A 25 -21.76 18.60 5.58
CA ALA A 25 -22.63 18.30 6.70
C ALA A 25 -22.13 19.07 7.93
N THR A 26 -22.84 20.14 8.28
CA THR A 26 -22.68 20.92 9.51
C THR A 26 -22.81 20.02 10.74
N PHE A 27 -21.73 19.84 11.51
CA PHE A 27 -21.79 19.16 12.80
C PHE A 27 -21.94 20.18 13.95
N THR A 28 -22.97 20.01 14.76
CA THR A 28 -23.23 20.82 15.96
C THR A 28 -22.50 20.18 17.14
N PRO A 29 -21.72 20.91 17.95
CA PRO A 29 -20.96 20.30 19.03
C PRO A 29 -21.87 19.95 20.21
N LEU A 30 -21.99 18.66 20.52
CA LEU A 30 -22.55 18.18 21.78
C LEU A 30 -21.48 18.32 22.87
N LYS A 31 -21.72 19.24 23.82
CA LYS A 31 -20.99 19.32 25.09
C LYS A 31 -21.17 18.03 25.88
N VAL A 32 -20.10 17.28 26.08
CA VAL A 32 -20.06 16.23 27.11
C VAL A 32 -19.39 16.83 28.34
N ASN A 33 -20.19 17.00 29.41
CA ASN A 33 -19.74 17.42 30.72
C ASN A 33 -18.82 16.36 31.33
N ALA A 34 -17.70 16.83 31.87
CA ALA A 34 -16.86 16.07 32.78
C ALA A 34 -17.63 15.78 34.07
N ASP A 35 -17.82 14.51 34.40
CA ASP A 35 -18.12 14.08 35.76
C ASP A 35 -17.23 12.89 36.12
N HIS A 36 -16.16 13.19 36.84
CA HIS A 36 -15.33 12.21 37.54
C HIS A 36 -16.13 11.59 38.69
N ARG A 37 -16.50 10.31 38.57
CA ARG A 37 -16.65 9.44 39.75
C ARG A 37 -16.07 8.05 39.51
N LEU A 38 -15.16 7.72 40.42
CA LEU A 38 -14.50 6.44 40.62
C LEU A 38 -15.49 5.27 40.60
N ASN A 39 -15.16 4.20 39.88
CA ASN A 39 -15.45 2.86 40.37
C ASN A 39 -14.37 1.85 39.95
N ARG A 40 -13.84 1.15 40.96
CA ARG A 40 -12.81 0.10 40.84
C ARG A 40 -13.44 -1.24 40.43
N SER A 41 -12.59 -2.05 39.80
CA SER A 41 -12.60 -3.51 39.75
C SER A 41 -13.56 -4.21 38.76
N ARG A 42 -12.97 -4.72 37.68
CA ARG A 42 -12.88 -6.17 37.40
C ARG A 42 -11.80 -6.42 36.35
N THR A 43 -10.72 -7.05 36.78
CA THR A 43 -9.74 -7.75 35.94
C THR A 43 -10.45 -8.90 35.23
N ILE A 44 -10.39 -8.92 33.89
CA ILE A 44 -10.64 -10.11 33.10
C ILE A 44 -9.26 -10.65 32.74
N ASP A 45 -8.93 -11.79 33.33
CA ASP A 45 -7.71 -12.54 33.08
C ASP A 45 -7.69 -13.04 31.63
N ASP A 46 -6.66 -12.64 30.88
CA ASP A 46 -6.34 -13.17 29.55
C ASP A 46 -5.58 -14.50 29.71
N PRO A 47 -5.98 -15.61 29.08
CA PRO A 47 -5.26 -16.88 29.20
C PRO A 47 -3.92 -16.84 28.44
N PRO A 48 -2.86 -17.48 28.96
CA PRO A 48 -1.53 -17.38 28.36
C PRO A 48 -1.46 -18.21 27.08
N VAL A 49 -1.30 -17.56 25.93
CA VAL A 49 -0.91 -18.21 24.68
C VAL A 49 0.53 -18.73 24.85
N ARG A 50 0.67 -20.03 25.09
CA ARG A 50 1.97 -20.70 25.20
C ARG A 50 2.69 -20.64 23.85
N ARG A 51 3.66 -19.73 23.73
CA ARG A 51 4.65 -19.76 22.65
C ARG A 51 5.48 -21.05 22.75
N ILE A 52 5.28 -21.97 21.82
CA ILE A 52 6.25 -23.04 21.56
C ILE A 52 7.40 -22.37 20.79
N VAL A 53 8.44 -21.97 21.50
CA VAL A 53 9.72 -21.59 20.90
C VAL A 53 10.43 -22.89 20.56
N CYS A 54 10.36 -23.30 19.28
CA CYS A 54 11.21 -24.36 18.79
C CYS A 54 12.61 -23.76 18.59
N LEU A 55 13.53 -24.11 19.49
CA LEU A 55 14.91 -23.67 19.46
C LEU A 55 15.65 -24.46 18.37
N VAL A 56 15.70 -23.93 17.15
CA VAL A 56 16.56 -24.48 16.10
C VAL A 56 17.97 -23.99 16.37
N ALA A 57 18.85 -24.91 16.72
CA ALA A 57 20.27 -24.66 16.96
C ALA A 57 20.98 -24.24 15.66
N GLY A 58 21.89 -23.27 15.81
CA GLY A 58 22.58 -22.52 14.77
C GLY A 58 23.09 -23.29 13.56
N SER A 59 22.74 -22.76 12.38
CA SER A 59 23.63 -22.65 11.22
C SER A 59 23.13 -21.50 10.34
N GLY A 60 23.91 -20.41 10.24
CA GLY A 60 23.77 -19.37 9.23
C GLY A 60 22.59 -18.38 9.37
N TYR A 61 22.70 -17.38 10.25
CA TYR A 61 21.93 -16.14 10.11
C TYR A 61 22.53 -15.28 8.97
N SER A 62 22.48 -15.80 7.75
CA SER A 62 22.83 -15.10 6.52
C SER A 62 22.13 -15.86 5.39
N SER A 63 20.92 -15.40 5.00
CA SER A 63 20.15 -15.80 3.79
C SER A 63 18.61 -15.93 3.99
N ILE A 64 17.92 -15.01 4.68
CA ILE A 64 16.44 -14.89 4.59
C ILE A 64 15.96 -13.43 4.54
N MET A 65 16.73 -12.55 3.91
CA MET A 65 16.14 -11.32 3.35
C MET A 65 16.34 -11.45 1.85
N GLY A 66 15.34 -12.04 1.19
CA GLY A 66 15.30 -12.09 -0.25
C GLY A 66 15.33 -10.66 -0.80
N THR A 67 15.92 -10.50 -1.98
CA THR A 67 15.87 -9.24 -2.73
C THR A 67 14.42 -8.89 -3.08
N VAL A 68 14.16 -7.65 -3.53
CA VAL A 68 12.85 -7.26 -4.09
C VAL A 68 12.43 -8.24 -5.20
N THR A 69 13.38 -8.66 -6.04
CA THR A 69 13.24 -9.75 -7.01
C THR A 69 12.68 -11.03 -6.41
N ASP A 70 13.28 -11.53 -5.33
CA ASP A 70 12.92 -12.82 -4.74
C ASP A 70 11.52 -12.77 -4.13
N ALA A 71 11.20 -11.67 -3.45
CA ALA A 71 9.88 -11.46 -2.87
C ALA A 71 8.79 -11.40 -3.95
N TRP A 72 9.04 -10.68 -5.05
CA TRP A 72 8.14 -10.67 -6.21
C TRP A 72 7.94 -12.06 -6.80
N ALA A 73 9.01 -12.81 -7.01
CA ALA A 73 8.92 -14.16 -7.58
C ALA A 73 8.09 -15.13 -6.70
N ASP A 74 8.09 -14.93 -5.39
CA ASP A 74 7.23 -15.69 -4.47
C ASP A 74 5.77 -15.23 -4.53
N ILE A 75 5.51 -13.92 -4.56
CA ILE A 75 4.17 -13.33 -4.71
C ILE A 75 3.52 -13.77 -6.03
N GLU A 76 4.23 -13.62 -7.15
CA GLU A 76 3.78 -14.02 -8.50
C GLU A 76 3.40 -15.51 -8.53
N ARG A 77 4.24 -16.37 -7.95
CA ARG A 77 4.02 -17.82 -7.92
C ARG A 77 2.79 -18.18 -7.11
N TRP A 78 2.57 -17.50 -5.98
CA TRP A 78 1.38 -17.69 -5.17
C TRP A 78 0.13 -17.21 -5.90
N LEU A 79 0.16 -16.01 -6.50
CA LEU A 79 -0.93 -15.43 -7.26
C LEU A 79 -1.33 -16.32 -8.45
N ALA A 80 -0.36 -16.83 -9.22
CA ALA A 80 -0.61 -17.71 -10.35
C ALA A 80 -1.38 -18.99 -9.95
N ARG A 81 -1.17 -19.50 -8.73
CA ARG A 81 -1.85 -20.69 -8.22
C ARG A 81 -3.20 -20.40 -7.59
N HIS A 82 -3.31 -19.34 -6.80
CA HIS A 82 -4.43 -19.13 -5.89
C HIS A 82 -5.34 -17.97 -6.28
N ALA A 83 -4.81 -17.00 -7.02
CA ALA A 83 -5.55 -15.82 -7.45
C ALA A 83 -5.15 -15.39 -8.88
N PRO A 84 -5.37 -16.24 -9.91
CA PRO A 84 -4.89 -15.96 -11.27
C PRO A 84 -5.52 -14.71 -11.91
N ARG A 85 -6.73 -14.33 -11.45
CA ARG A 85 -7.37 -13.07 -11.87
C ARG A 85 -6.62 -11.86 -11.35
N SER A 86 -6.18 -11.92 -10.10
CA SER A 86 -5.34 -10.92 -9.45
C SER A 86 -3.93 -10.90 -10.09
N ALA A 87 -3.35 -12.05 -10.41
CA ALA A 87 -2.08 -12.14 -11.15
C ALA A 87 -2.14 -11.41 -12.51
N ALA A 88 -3.27 -11.51 -13.22
CA ALA A 88 -3.46 -10.87 -14.52
C ALA A 88 -3.53 -9.33 -14.45
N LEU A 89 -3.65 -8.73 -13.26
CA LEU A 89 -3.72 -7.28 -13.09
C LEU A 89 -2.36 -6.63 -12.88
N LEU A 90 -1.34 -7.41 -12.50
CA LEU A 90 0.03 -6.93 -12.41
C LEU A 90 0.47 -6.42 -13.80
N ALA A 91 0.86 -5.16 -13.88
CA ALA A 91 1.34 -4.59 -15.13
C ALA A 91 2.69 -5.22 -15.52
N GLY A 92 3.06 -5.13 -16.79
CA GLY A 92 4.41 -5.50 -17.21
C GLY A 92 5.48 -4.55 -16.62
N PRO A 93 6.77 -4.85 -16.87
CA PRO A 93 7.89 -3.98 -16.48
C PRO A 93 7.72 -2.54 -16.96
N ALA A 94 8.14 -1.58 -16.14
CA ALA A 94 8.29 -0.20 -16.56
C ALA A 94 9.46 -0.06 -17.55
N ASP A 95 9.33 0.89 -18.48
CA ASP A 95 10.43 1.29 -19.34
C ASP A 95 11.47 2.04 -18.50
N ALA A 96 12.74 1.65 -18.59
CA ALA A 96 13.84 2.33 -17.91
C ALA A 96 13.94 3.81 -18.33
N ALA A 97 13.59 4.15 -19.57
CA ALA A 97 13.55 5.53 -20.04
C ALA A 97 12.42 6.34 -19.37
N ALA A 98 11.28 5.69 -19.06
CA ALA A 98 10.18 6.33 -18.34
C ALA A 98 10.57 6.59 -16.88
N ILE A 99 11.24 5.65 -16.22
CA ILE A 99 11.77 5.85 -14.85
C ILE A 99 12.74 7.03 -14.83
N ALA A 100 13.73 7.06 -15.73
CA ALA A 100 14.69 8.15 -15.79
C ALA A 100 14.04 9.52 -16.10
N ALA A 101 13.00 9.54 -16.93
CA ALA A 101 12.22 10.74 -17.20
C ALA A 101 11.43 11.21 -15.96
N ALA A 102 10.87 10.29 -15.19
CA ALA A 102 10.20 10.59 -13.93
C ALA A 102 11.17 11.15 -12.88
N GLU A 103 12.32 10.52 -12.68
CA GLU A 103 13.36 11.04 -11.78
C GLU A 103 13.78 12.47 -12.15
N ALA A 104 14.00 12.72 -13.45
CA ALA A 104 14.35 14.04 -13.96
C ALA A 104 13.22 15.08 -13.79
N ARG A 105 11.96 14.65 -13.97
CA ARG A 105 10.78 15.51 -13.83
C ARG A 105 10.52 15.91 -12.38
N LEU A 106 10.66 14.95 -11.46
CA LEU A 106 10.43 15.19 -10.03
C LEU A 106 11.64 15.81 -9.34
N GLY A 107 12.83 15.75 -9.95
CA GLY A 107 14.08 16.19 -9.32
C GLY A 107 14.53 15.26 -8.19
N LEU A 108 14.00 14.04 -8.14
CA LEU A 108 14.26 13.03 -7.11
C LEU A 108 14.88 11.79 -7.73
N ALA A 109 15.92 11.25 -7.09
CA ALA A 109 16.41 9.92 -7.43
C ALA A 109 15.49 8.86 -6.81
N PHE A 110 15.01 7.90 -7.60
CA PHE A 110 14.16 6.83 -7.10
C PHE A 110 15.01 5.85 -6.29
N PRO A 111 14.52 5.36 -5.13
CA PRO A 111 15.22 4.33 -4.37
C PRO A 111 15.52 3.09 -5.24
N PRO A 112 16.71 2.46 -5.14
CA PRO A 112 17.05 1.30 -5.94
C PRO A 112 16.03 0.15 -5.86
N GLU A 113 15.45 -0.08 -4.68
CA GLU A 113 14.40 -1.07 -4.48
C GLU A 113 13.11 -0.74 -5.24
N LEU A 114 12.75 0.55 -5.33
CA LEU A 114 11.61 1.00 -6.13
C LEU A 114 11.88 0.79 -7.62
N VAL A 115 13.07 1.15 -8.11
CA VAL A 115 13.48 0.91 -9.50
C VAL A 115 13.45 -0.59 -9.83
N GLU A 116 13.94 -1.44 -8.93
CA GLU A 116 13.90 -2.90 -9.08
C GLU A 116 12.46 -3.43 -9.14
N SER A 117 11.57 -2.90 -8.30
CA SER A 117 10.15 -3.26 -8.27
C SER A 117 9.42 -2.82 -9.54
N LEU A 118 9.61 -1.57 -9.98
CA LEU A 118 9.03 -1.02 -11.21
C LEU A 118 9.54 -1.75 -12.46
N SER A 119 10.81 -2.18 -12.44
CA SER A 119 11.40 -3.00 -13.50
C SER A 119 10.80 -4.41 -13.58
N ARG A 120 10.00 -4.84 -12.61
CA ARG A 120 9.16 -6.04 -12.70
C ARG A 120 7.72 -5.72 -13.06
N HIS A 121 7.13 -4.78 -12.31
CA HIS A 121 5.73 -4.40 -12.45
C HIS A 121 5.58 -2.90 -12.35
N ASN A 122 5.11 -2.29 -13.43
CA ASN A 122 4.76 -0.87 -13.48
C ASN A 122 3.40 -0.60 -12.81
N GLY A 123 3.27 -0.98 -11.54
CA GLY A 123 2.02 -0.94 -10.79
C GLY A 123 1.00 -1.95 -11.31
N LEU A 124 -0.27 -1.53 -11.33
CA LEU A 124 -1.40 -2.35 -11.77
C LEU A 124 -2.04 -1.79 -13.04
N THR A 125 -2.57 -2.69 -13.87
CA THR A 125 -3.35 -2.33 -15.07
C THR A 125 -4.72 -1.73 -14.77
N GLN A 126 -5.25 -1.99 -13.58
CA GLN A 126 -6.46 -1.40 -13.01
C GLN A 126 -6.40 -1.55 -11.49
N TRP A 127 -7.20 -0.78 -10.77
CA TRP A 127 -7.27 -0.84 -9.31
C TRP A 127 -7.66 -2.25 -8.82
N ASP A 128 -6.93 -2.77 -7.83
CA ASP A 128 -7.27 -3.96 -7.05
C ASP A 128 -6.54 -3.94 -5.69
N ASN A 129 -7.09 -4.61 -4.69
CA ASN A 129 -6.54 -4.69 -3.33
C ASN A 129 -5.56 -5.86 -3.18
N LEU A 130 -4.51 -5.83 -3.99
CA LEU A 130 -3.51 -6.90 -4.15
C LEU A 130 -2.42 -6.91 -3.08
N PHE A 131 -2.22 -5.79 -2.40
CA PHE A 131 -1.11 -5.55 -1.50
C PHE A 131 -1.58 -4.97 -0.16
N PRO A 132 -0.86 -5.21 0.95
CA PRO A 132 -1.18 -4.59 2.23
C PRO A 132 -1.13 -3.06 2.13
N GLY A 133 -2.19 -2.37 2.59
CA GLY A 133 -2.27 -0.92 2.48
C GLY A 133 -2.90 -0.48 1.17
N HIS A 134 -2.10 -0.03 0.22
CA HIS A 134 -2.58 0.63 -0.99
C HIS A 134 -2.06 -0.04 -2.27
N PRO A 135 -2.80 0.01 -3.40
CA PRO A 135 -2.34 -0.54 -4.66
C PRO A 135 -1.10 0.22 -5.17
N PRO A 136 -0.08 -0.49 -5.69
CA PRO A 136 1.13 0.14 -6.20
C PRO A 136 0.83 0.96 -7.46
N LEU A 137 1.44 2.14 -7.52
CA LEU A 137 1.35 3.07 -8.65
C LEU A 137 2.25 2.63 -9.80
N SER A 138 1.86 3.01 -11.02
CA SER A 138 2.77 3.03 -12.16
C SER A 138 3.74 4.22 -12.05
N VAL A 139 4.80 4.26 -12.85
CA VAL A 139 5.71 5.42 -12.96
C VAL A 139 4.93 6.71 -13.22
N ASP A 140 3.99 6.69 -14.17
CA ASP A 140 3.14 7.85 -14.47
C ASP A 140 2.27 8.22 -13.26
N GLY A 141 1.70 7.23 -12.57
CA GLY A 141 0.91 7.45 -11.36
C GLY A 141 1.72 8.03 -10.19
N ILE A 142 3.01 7.65 -10.05
CA ILE A 142 3.91 8.25 -9.06
C ILE A 142 4.11 9.74 -9.35
N VAL A 143 4.35 10.09 -10.62
CA VAL A 143 4.53 11.48 -11.04
C VAL A 143 3.25 12.29 -10.82
N GLU A 144 2.11 11.78 -11.30
CA GLU A 144 0.81 12.45 -11.18
C GLU A 144 0.43 12.67 -9.71
N HIS A 145 0.60 11.66 -8.85
CA HIS A 145 0.28 11.77 -7.43
C HIS A 145 1.21 12.74 -6.71
N TYR A 146 2.51 12.68 -6.98
CA TYR A 146 3.49 13.57 -6.37
C TYR A 146 3.24 15.05 -6.72
N GLU A 147 2.99 15.35 -7.99
CA GLU A 147 2.71 16.71 -8.45
C GLU A 147 1.38 17.24 -7.89
N MET A 148 0.35 16.39 -7.82
CA MET A 148 -0.92 16.73 -7.18
C MET A 148 -0.72 17.12 -5.71
N CYS A 149 0.05 16.34 -4.95
CA CYS A 149 0.32 16.66 -3.55
C CYS A 149 1.10 17.97 -3.38
N LEU A 150 2.06 18.27 -4.27
CA LEU A 150 2.74 19.57 -4.26
C LEU A 150 1.78 20.73 -4.57
N GLU A 151 0.90 20.58 -5.55
CA GLU A 151 -0.09 21.62 -5.90
C GLU A 151 -1.02 21.91 -4.72
N ILE A 152 -1.50 20.87 -4.03
CA ILE A 152 -2.34 21.02 -2.84
C ILE A 152 -1.57 21.67 -1.68
N ASP A 153 -0.32 21.27 -1.44
CA ASP A 153 0.53 21.85 -0.38
C ASP A 153 0.77 23.35 -0.62
N GLU A 154 0.97 23.75 -1.89
CA GLU A 154 1.14 25.15 -2.27
C GLU A 154 -0.16 25.97 -2.12
N ASP A 155 -1.31 25.38 -2.45
CA ASP A 155 -2.62 26.05 -2.37
C ASP A 155 -3.16 26.14 -0.92
N GLU A 156 -2.87 25.13 -0.08
CA GLU A 156 -3.38 25.01 1.30
C GLU A 156 -2.34 25.37 2.37
N GLY A 157 -1.10 25.70 1.98
CA GLY A 157 0.05 25.89 2.88
C GLY A 157 -0.11 26.92 4.01
N ASP A 158 -1.04 27.88 3.89
CA ASP A 158 -1.36 28.84 4.97
C ASP A 158 -2.13 28.20 6.15
N TYR A 159 -2.70 26.99 6.01
CA TYR A 159 -3.43 26.28 7.06
C TYR A 159 -2.57 25.37 7.96
N HIS A 160 -1.33 25.08 7.57
CA HIS A 160 -0.46 24.08 8.21
C HIS A 160 0.73 24.67 8.98
N ASP A 161 0.74 25.99 9.22
CA ASP A 161 1.91 26.78 9.60
C ASP A 161 2.38 26.66 11.07
N THR A 162 1.86 25.70 11.84
CA THR A 162 2.32 25.41 13.21
C THR A 162 2.33 23.91 13.50
N LEU A 163 3.33 23.21 12.98
CA LEU A 163 3.65 21.85 13.44
C LEU A 163 4.39 21.94 14.78
N ASP A 164 3.98 21.12 15.75
CA ASP A 164 4.76 20.98 16.97
C ASP A 164 6.11 20.28 16.67
N GLU A 165 7.11 20.50 17.54
CA GLU A 165 8.43 19.88 17.36
C GLU A 165 8.32 18.35 17.35
N GLY A 166 8.65 17.74 16.20
CA GLY A 166 8.60 16.29 16.00
C GLY A 166 7.34 15.78 15.31
N GLU A 167 6.40 16.67 14.96
CA GLU A 167 5.28 16.32 14.08
C GLU A 167 5.71 16.34 12.61
N GLU A 168 5.18 15.38 11.85
CA GLU A 168 5.39 15.33 10.40
C GLU A 168 4.40 16.27 9.70
N PRO A 169 4.79 16.89 8.57
CA PRO A 169 3.87 17.73 7.80
C PRO A 169 2.79 16.90 7.12
N TRP A 170 1.79 17.57 6.54
CA TRP A 170 0.83 16.93 5.63
C TRP A 170 1.56 16.36 4.39
N TRP A 171 2.46 17.16 3.80
CA TRP A 171 3.32 16.73 2.70
C TRP A 171 4.75 17.25 2.85
N HIS A 172 5.70 16.59 2.18
CA HIS A 172 7.09 17.04 2.07
C HIS A 172 7.63 16.73 0.67
N GLU A 173 8.36 17.67 0.07
CA GLU A 173 9.02 17.52 -1.25
C GLU A 173 10.05 16.36 -1.35
N LEU A 174 10.38 15.70 -0.24
CA LEU A 174 11.29 14.55 -0.21
C LEU A 174 10.52 13.27 0.13
N TRP A 175 9.20 13.28 0.03
CA TRP A 175 8.35 12.10 0.14
C TRP A 175 7.95 11.63 -1.25
N LEU A 176 8.42 10.43 -1.62
CA LEU A 176 8.12 9.85 -2.93
C LEU A 176 7.02 8.80 -2.79
N PRO A 177 5.84 8.98 -3.39
CA PRO A 177 4.76 8.01 -3.31
C PRO A 177 5.10 6.74 -4.07
N PHE A 178 4.63 5.59 -3.59
CA PHE A 178 4.74 4.31 -4.31
C PHE A 178 3.40 3.59 -4.51
N SER A 179 2.39 3.94 -3.71
CA SER A 179 1.04 3.36 -3.76
C SER A 179 0.04 4.36 -3.22
N GLN A 180 -1.21 4.35 -3.72
CA GLN A 180 -2.24 5.28 -3.24
C GLN A 180 -3.66 4.74 -3.34
N ILE A 181 -4.56 5.21 -2.47
CA ILE A 181 -6.00 5.02 -2.56
C ILE A 181 -6.72 6.21 -1.91
N ASP A 182 -7.70 6.79 -2.61
CA ASP A 182 -8.56 7.84 -2.07
C ASP A 182 -7.80 9.04 -1.42
N GLY A 183 -6.59 9.34 -1.90
CA GLY A 183 -5.73 10.41 -1.41
C GLY A 183 -4.66 9.93 -0.41
N ASP A 184 -4.91 8.83 0.31
CA ASP A 184 -3.91 8.21 1.17
C ASP A 184 -2.82 7.56 0.31
N SER A 185 -1.56 7.73 0.72
CA SER A 185 -0.44 7.14 -0.01
C SER A 185 0.61 6.57 0.92
N GLN A 186 1.22 5.47 0.50
CA GLN A 186 2.45 5.02 1.13
C GLN A 186 3.63 5.67 0.42
N ILE A 187 4.57 6.19 1.21
CA ILE A 187 5.61 7.09 0.75
C ILE A 187 6.99 6.64 1.23
N PHE A 188 8.01 6.81 0.39
CA PHE A 188 9.41 6.74 0.80
C PHE A 188 9.82 8.05 1.45
N ASP A 189 10.52 7.96 2.58
CA ASP A 189 11.21 9.11 3.18
C ASP A 189 12.60 9.29 2.53
N LEU A 190 12.75 10.25 1.62
CA LEU A 190 14.02 10.55 0.97
C LEU A 190 14.86 11.59 1.72
N ARG A 191 14.39 12.08 2.87
CA ARG A 191 15.14 13.04 3.68
C ARG A 191 16.47 12.44 4.14
N PRO A 192 17.56 13.22 4.20
CA PRO A 192 18.82 12.74 4.75
C PRO A 192 18.67 12.37 6.23
N GLY A 193 19.18 11.20 6.62
CA GLY A 193 19.24 10.80 8.03
C GLY A 193 18.93 9.32 8.25
N PRO A 194 18.77 8.90 9.51
CA PRO A 194 18.52 7.50 9.87
C PRO A 194 17.21 6.92 9.31
N GLY A 195 16.25 7.78 8.95
CA GLY A 195 14.98 7.38 8.35
C GLY A 195 15.00 7.24 6.83
N HIS A 196 16.10 7.58 6.16
CA HIS A 196 16.17 7.58 4.70
C HIS A 196 15.84 6.19 4.11
N GLY A 197 14.88 6.14 3.18
CA GLY A 197 14.45 4.94 2.46
C GLY A 197 13.35 4.11 3.16
N ARG A 198 12.91 4.51 4.36
CA ARG A 198 11.77 3.85 5.04
C ARG A 198 10.45 4.17 4.34
N LEU A 199 9.47 3.27 4.48
CA LEU A 199 8.11 3.47 3.96
C LEU A 199 7.14 3.86 5.06
N GLY A 200 6.64 5.08 5.01
CA GLY A 200 5.56 5.57 5.88
C GLY A 200 4.25 5.75 5.11
N THR A 201 3.35 6.52 5.69
CA THR A 201 2.05 6.89 5.09
C THR A 201 1.92 8.41 5.09
N ALA A 202 1.50 8.98 3.96
CA ALA A 202 0.90 10.32 3.90
C ALA A 202 -0.62 10.13 3.90
N VAL A 203 -1.28 10.71 4.90
CA VAL A 203 -2.73 10.57 5.11
C VAL A 203 -3.41 11.80 4.51
N HIS A 204 -4.44 11.63 3.69
CA HIS A 204 -5.03 12.76 2.97
C HIS A 204 -5.67 13.82 3.88
N ASP A 205 -6.17 13.41 5.05
CA ASP A 205 -6.85 14.28 6.02
C ASP A 205 -6.03 14.54 7.29
N ASN A 206 -4.74 14.14 7.32
CA ASN A 206 -3.89 14.26 8.52
C ASN A 206 -2.40 14.38 8.17
N SER A 207 -1.55 14.62 9.17
CA SER A 207 -0.10 14.56 9.02
C SER A 207 0.40 13.20 8.55
N GLY A 208 1.57 13.19 7.91
CA GLY A 208 2.30 11.96 7.61
C GLY A 208 2.65 11.16 8.86
N ASP A 209 2.83 9.86 8.71
CA ASP A 209 3.14 8.94 9.82
C ASP A 209 4.23 7.92 9.44
N PHE A 210 5.29 7.93 10.24
CA PHE A 210 6.41 6.99 10.18
C PHE A 210 6.58 6.16 11.46
N THR A 211 5.66 6.23 12.41
CA THR A 211 5.72 5.51 13.71
C THR A 211 5.84 4.00 13.52
N HIS A 212 5.18 3.48 12.48
CA HIS A 212 5.20 2.07 12.09
C HIS A 212 5.72 1.87 10.66
N ALA A 213 6.65 2.73 10.25
CA ALA A 213 7.24 2.64 8.93
C ALA A 213 7.96 1.31 8.70
N TRP A 214 7.86 0.80 7.47
CA TRP A 214 8.72 -0.31 7.05
C TRP A 214 10.15 0.19 6.86
N PRO A 215 11.16 -0.61 7.22
CA PRO A 215 12.54 -0.20 7.06
C PRO A 215 12.96 -0.07 5.60
N SER A 216 12.29 -0.76 4.66
CA SER A 216 12.51 -0.66 3.22
C SER A 216 11.34 -1.27 2.43
N LEU A 217 11.31 -1.10 1.10
CA LEU A 217 10.34 -1.76 0.22
C LEU A 217 10.58 -3.28 0.15
N GLY A 218 11.84 -3.70 0.16
CA GLY A 218 12.22 -5.11 0.25
C GLY A 218 11.63 -5.78 1.49
N ALA A 219 11.66 -5.11 2.64
CA ALA A 219 11.04 -5.63 3.87
C ALA A 219 9.51 -5.76 3.75
N TYR A 220 8.85 -4.74 3.20
CA TYR A 220 7.41 -4.76 2.93
C TYR A 220 7.01 -5.92 2.00
N LEU A 221 7.72 -6.10 0.88
CA LEU A 221 7.44 -7.17 -0.07
C LEU A 221 7.76 -8.55 0.51
N ALA A 222 8.84 -8.69 1.29
CA ALA A 222 9.21 -9.94 1.93
C ALA A 222 8.17 -10.38 2.97
N ASP A 223 7.60 -9.44 3.74
CA ASP A 223 6.55 -9.74 4.71
C ASP A 223 5.22 -10.06 4.01
N THR A 224 4.90 -9.34 2.94
CA THR A 224 3.77 -9.65 2.04
C THR A 224 3.87 -11.08 1.50
N ALA A 225 5.01 -11.44 0.91
CA ALA A 225 5.28 -12.80 0.44
C ALA A 225 5.19 -13.82 1.59
N GLY A 226 5.71 -13.46 2.76
CA GLY A 226 5.67 -14.28 3.95
C GLY A 226 4.25 -14.63 4.40
N ALA A 227 3.37 -13.63 4.46
CA ALA A 227 1.98 -13.80 4.82
C ALA A 227 1.21 -14.66 3.80
N LEU A 228 1.48 -14.51 2.50
CA LEU A 228 0.88 -15.34 1.46
C LEU A 228 1.35 -16.81 1.55
N LEU A 229 2.66 -17.02 1.70
CA LEU A 229 3.24 -18.37 1.69
C LEU A 229 3.01 -19.13 2.99
N ARG A 230 3.09 -18.47 4.15
CA ARG A 230 3.11 -19.13 5.46
C ARG A 230 1.86 -18.84 6.29
N GLY A 231 1.00 -17.92 5.84
CA GLY A 231 -0.12 -17.41 6.61
C GLY A 231 0.32 -16.40 7.66
N GLY A 232 -0.66 -15.89 8.42
CA GLY A 232 -0.47 -14.74 9.29
C GLY A 232 -0.94 -13.46 8.61
N GLY A 233 -0.34 -12.34 8.99
CA GLY A 233 -0.56 -11.06 8.34
C GLY A 233 0.76 -10.40 7.99
N ALA A 234 0.70 -9.41 7.11
CA ALA A 234 1.77 -8.46 6.95
C ALA A 234 1.58 -7.35 8.00
N ASP A 235 2.68 -6.83 8.52
CA ASP A 235 2.65 -5.58 9.29
C ASP A 235 1.97 -4.47 8.44
N GLY A 236 1.46 -3.44 9.09
CA GLY A 236 0.74 -2.37 8.41
C GLY A 236 0.66 -1.15 9.29
N ASN A 237 0.68 0.01 8.64
CA ASN A 237 0.23 1.24 9.24
C ASN A 237 -1.19 1.51 8.73
N SER A 238 -2.20 1.20 9.54
CA SER A 238 -3.56 1.62 9.23
C SER A 238 -3.91 2.82 10.08
N ASN A 239 -4.61 3.78 9.48
CA ASN A 239 -5.08 4.98 10.16
C ASN A 239 -6.06 4.68 11.32
N ASP A 240 -6.58 3.44 11.42
CA ASP A 240 -7.44 2.97 12.50
C ASP A 240 -6.70 2.25 13.65
N GLY A 241 -5.36 2.26 13.64
CA GLY A 241 -4.51 1.68 14.69
C GLY A 241 -4.37 0.15 14.64
N ARG A 242 -4.84 -0.50 13.56
CA ARG A 242 -4.74 -1.95 13.35
C ARG A 242 -3.46 -2.32 12.58
N ARG A 243 -2.61 -3.06 13.28
CA ARG A 243 -1.25 -3.34 12.84
C ARG A 243 -1.10 -4.41 11.75
N TYR A 244 -2.14 -5.19 11.45
CA TYR A 244 -1.97 -6.42 10.67
C TYR A 244 -3.01 -6.54 9.56
N TRP A 245 -2.52 -6.58 8.32
CA TRP A 245 -3.30 -6.94 7.14
C TRP A 245 -3.19 -8.44 6.90
N VAL A 246 -4.32 -9.12 6.74
CA VAL A 246 -4.39 -10.55 6.46
C VAL A 246 -4.91 -10.76 5.04
N PRO A 247 -4.31 -11.68 4.27
CA PRO A 247 -4.77 -11.98 2.92
C PRO A 247 -6.00 -12.89 2.94
N TYR A 248 -6.98 -12.53 2.13
CA TYR A 248 -8.20 -13.28 1.87
C TYR A 248 -8.38 -13.52 0.37
N LEU A 249 -9.24 -14.48 0.02
CA LEU A 249 -9.77 -14.67 -1.31
C LEU A 249 -11.26 -14.34 -1.34
N THR A 250 -11.65 -13.54 -2.33
CA THR A 250 -13.05 -13.33 -2.71
C THR A 250 -13.65 -14.61 -3.31
N PRO A 251 -14.99 -14.69 -3.48
CA PRO A 251 -15.62 -15.81 -4.18
C PRO A 251 -15.12 -16.00 -5.62
N GLU A 252 -14.67 -14.91 -6.25
CA GLU A 252 -14.11 -14.89 -7.59
C GLU A 252 -12.62 -15.27 -7.63
N SER A 253 -12.03 -15.69 -6.49
CA SER A 253 -10.61 -16.01 -6.34
C SER A 253 -9.69 -14.85 -6.74
N THR A 254 -10.06 -13.64 -6.33
CA THR A 254 -9.15 -12.48 -6.30
C THR A 254 -8.61 -12.32 -4.88
N LEU A 255 -7.37 -11.86 -4.77
CA LEU A 255 -6.73 -11.53 -3.50
C LEU A 255 -7.38 -10.27 -2.91
N TRP A 256 -7.49 -10.23 -1.59
CA TRP A 256 -8.01 -9.09 -0.85
C TRP A 256 -7.32 -8.99 0.50
N TRP A 257 -6.64 -7.89 0.78
CA TRP A 257 -6.06 -7.63 2.11
C TRP A 257 -7.06 -6.91 3.00
N SER A 258 -7.26 -7.41 4.23
CA SER A 258 -8.15 -6.78 5.19
C SER A 258 -7.68 -6.99 6.62
N SER A 259 -8.33 -6.34 7.57
CA SER A 259 -8.14 -6.60 9.00
C SER A 259 -8.38 -8.08 9.33
N ALA A 260 -7.59 -8.61 10.27
CA ALA A 260 -7.79 -9.95 10.80
C ALA A 260 -9.21 -10.12 11.36
N GLY A 261 -9.83 -11.26 11.04
CA GLY A 261 -11.20 -11.58 11.48
C GLY A 261 -12.29 -11.03 10.57
N GLU A 262 -11.94 -10.30 9.50
CA GLU A 262 -12.91 -9.93 8.48
C GLU A 262 -13.48 -11.19 7.82
N THR A 263 -14.80 -11.18 7.58
CA THR A 263 -15.52 -12.35 7.02
C THR A 263 -16.31 -12.02 5.77
N HIS A 264 -16.58 -10.74 5.49
CA HIS A 264 -17.37 -10.34 4.34
C HIS A 264 -16.81 -9.09 3.65
N LEU A 265 -16.99 -9.02 2.34
CA LEU A 265 -16.74 -7.85 1.51
C LEU A 265 -17.99 -7.58 0.69
N ASN A 266 -18.62 -6.41 0.88
CA ASN A 266 -19.86 -6.03 0.17
C ASN A 266 -20.96 -7.12 0.24
N GLY A 267 -21.11 -7.75 1.41
CA GLY A 267 -22.08 -8.83 1.63
C GLY A 267 -21.69 -10.20 1.06
N LYS A 268 -20.53 -10.32 0.41
CA LYS A 268 -19.98 -11.60 -0.07
C LYS A 268 -18.97 -12.17 0.93
N PRO A 269 -18.89 -13.48 1.13
CA PRO A 269 -17.95 -14.08 2.08
C PRO A 269 -16.50 -13.94 1.59
N LEU A 270 -15.60 -13.64 2.53
CA LEU A 270 -14.15 -13.74 2.36
C LEU A 270 -13.67 -15.06 2.95
N ARG A 271 -12.74 -15.72 2.24
CA ARG A 271 -12.07 -16.93 2.74
C ARG A 271 -10.61 -16.60 3.03
N PRO A 272 -10.02 -17.09 4.14
CA PRO A 272 -8.59 -16.93 4.35
C PRO A 272 -7.76 -17.44 3.15
N ALA A 273 -6.71 -16.71 2.78
CA ALA A 273 -5.81 -17.11 1.72
C ALA A 273 -5.14 -18.47 2.03
N PRO A 274 -5.07 -19.40 1.06
CA PRO A 274 -4.35 -20.66 1.25
C PRO A 274 -2.86 -20.43 1.51
N VAL A 275 -2.31 -21.17 2.47
CA VAL A 275 -0.87 -21.17 2.77
C VAL A 275 -0.17 -22.30 2.03
N GLU A 276 1.09 -22.09 1.66
CA GLU A 276 1.93 -23.12 1.07
C GLU A 276 2.49 -24.02 2.16
N VAL A 277 1.80 -25.14 2.42
CA VAL A 277 2.40 -26.26 3.14
C VAL A 277 3.47 -26.86 2.24
N SER A 278 4.73 -26.55 2.54
CA SER A 278 5.88 -27.29 2.00
C SER A 278 5.65 -28.76 2.32
N THR A 279 5.25 -29.53 1.31
CA THR A 279 5.25 -30.98 1.37
C THR A 279 6.71 -31.39 1.39
N CYS A 280 7.31 -31.40 2.57
CA CYS A 280 8.60 -32.03 2.78
C CYS A 280 8.36 -33.51 2.49
N CYS A 281 8.66 -33.93 1.26
CA CYS A 281 8.63 -35.32 0.86
C CYS A 281 9.63 -36.07 1.76
N PHE A 282 9.13 -36.67 2.83
CA PHE A 282 9.78 -37.81 3.45
C PHE A 282 9.78 -38.93 2.41
N ARG A 283 10.83 -38.98 1.60
CA ARG A 283 11.22 -40.20 0.91
C ARG A 283 11.72 -41.14 2.00
N SER A 284 10.84 -42.00 2.49
CA SER A 284 11.28 -43.20 3.21
C SER A 284 12.09 -44.04 2.23
N VAL A 285 13.35 -44.26 2.58
CA VAL A 285 14.24 -45.23 1.94
C VAL A 285 13.89 -46.63 2.42
#